data_AF-A0A9R1ALF1-F1
#
_entry.id   AF-A0A9R1ALF1-F1
#
_cell.length_a   1.000
_cell.length_b   1.000
_cell.length_c   1.000
_cell.angle_alpha   90.00
_cell.angle_beta   90.00
_cell.angle_gamma   90.00
#
_symmetry.space_group_name_H-M   'P 1'
#
loop_
_entity.id
_entity.type
_entity.pdbx_description
1 polymer ?
#
loop_
_entity_poly.entity_id
_entity_poly.type
_entity_poly.pdbx_seq_one_letter_code
_entity_poly.pdbx_strand_id
1 'polypeptide(L)'
;MSRGRVRRAAGSPVVATAAALVLLQAAVLALSLGCDAAAVTADAEPDYREALSKSLLYFEAQRSGRLPYNQRVRWRGHSGITDGLQQGVDLVGGYYDAGDHVKFGLPMAFTVTMLSWGAIEFGDEIAAAGEWHHTLEAIKWGTDYFIKAHTEPFVYWAEVGDGDTDHYCWQRPEDMTTSRKAYRVDKDNPGSDLVAETAAALAAASIVFRASNPHYSHILLHHAQQLFEFGDRYRGNYDMSITEVRGFYASVSGYRDELLWAAFWLHRATGKEEFLRYAVDKADCFGGVGWAMTEFSWDVKYAGLQVLASKLLLDGDPLGKQDRLVLEQYRAKAEHYLCACLRLNNGSNVDRSPGGMLYVRQWNNLQYASSAAFLRRPSSWPWRARRPSTSWAATRCG
;
A
#
# COMPACT_ATOMS: atom_id res chain seq x y z
N MET A 1 -4.40 15.43 96.40
CA MET A 1 -3.02 15.86 96.07
C MET A 1 -2.90 16.00 94.55
N SER A 2 -2.21 17.05 94.08
CA SER A 2 -1.96 17.48 92.68
C SER A 2 -3.17 18.11 91.95
N ARG A 3 -3.30 19.45 91.85
CA ARG A 3 -2.71 20.42 90.88
C ARG A 3 -3.15 20.12 89.42
N GLY A 4 -3.64 21.05 88.59
CA GLY A 4 -3.71 22.51 88.65
C GLY A 4 -4.51 23.13 87.49
N ARG A 5 -4.65 24.47 87.54
CA ARG A 5 -5.36 25.40 86.64
C ARG A 5 -4.94 25.33 85.16
N VAL A 6 -5.84 25.71 84.24
CA VAL A 6 -5.47 26.53 83.06
C VAL A 6 -6.54 27.60 82.77
N ARG A 7 -6.05 28.82 82.53
CA ARG A 7 -6.76 30.05 82.16
C ARG A 7 -7.04 30.10 80.64
N ARG A 8 -8.09 30.82 80.26
CA ARG A 8 -8.39 31.25 78.87
C ARG A 8 -7.19 31.99 78.24
N ALA A 9 -6.84 31.63 77.01
CA ALA A 9 -5.93 32.39 76.14
C ALA A 9 -6.73 33.02 74.99
N ALA A 10 -6.39 34.28 74.70
CA ALA A 10 -6.97 35.12 73.68
C ALA A 10 -6.58 34.64 72.26
N GLY A 11 -7.51 34.80 71.30
CA GLY A 11 -7.28 34.50 69.89
C GLY A 11 -6.16 35.36 69.30
N SER A 12 -5.20 34.71 68.67
CA SER A 12 -4.08 35.35 67.97
C SER A 12 -4.47 35.75 66.53
N PRO A 13 -3.98 36.87 65.98
CA PRO A 13 -4.41 37.44 64.69
C PRO A 13 -3.89 36.69 63.45
N VAL A 14 -3.34 35.48 63.64
CA VAL A 14 -2.64 34.71 62.59
C VAL A 14 -3.61 34.05 61.61
N VAL A 15 -4.90 33.94 61.94
CA VAL A 15 -5.90 33.31 61.05
C VAL A 15 -6.35 34.26 59.92
N ALA A 16 -6.21 35.58 60.08
CA ALA A 16 -6.67 36.55 59.09
C ALA A 16 -5.69 36.73 57.91
N THR A 17 -4.40 36.44 58.08
CA THR A 17 -3.38 36.62 57.02
C THR A 17 -3.22 35.39 56.12
N ALA A 18 -3.58 34.19 56.58
CA ALA A 18 -3.57 32.99 55.75
C ALA A 18 -4.71 32.97 54.72
N ALA A 19 -5.89 33.50 55.07
CA ALA A 19 -7.04 33.56 54.16
C ALA A 19 -6.83 34.54 52.99
N ALA A 20 -6.10 35.64 53.20
CA ALA A 20 -5.80 36.63 52.16
C ALA A 20 -4.80 36.11 51.11
N LEU A 21 -3.85 35.25 51.49
CA LEU A 21 -2.89 34.65 50.55
C LEU A 21 -3.53 33.57 49.66
N VAL A 22 -4.47 32.79 50.19
CA VAL A 22 -5.18 31.75 49.44
C VAL A 22 -6.13 32.36 48.40
N LEU A 23 -6.77 33.49 48.71
CA LEU A 23 -7.64 34.20 47.76
C LEU A 23 -6.85 34.90 46.64
N LEU A 24 -5.64 35.41 46.92
CA LEU A 24 -4.76 35.96 45.86
C LEU A 24 -4.21 34.87 44.92
N GLN A 25 -3.90 33.67 45.44
CA GLN A 25 -3.46 32.55 44.60
C GLN A 25 -4.60 31.97 43.74
N ALA A 26 -5.83 31.95 44.25
CA ALA A 26 -7.00 31.53 43.48
C ALA A 26 -7.36 32.53 42.36
N ALA A 27 -7.17 33.84 42.58
CA ALA A 27 -7.40 34.86 41.55
C ALA A 27 -6.33 34.82 40.43
N VAL A 28 -5.07 34.51 40.76
CA VAL A 28 -4.01 34.37 39.74
C VAL A 28 -4.15 33.06 38.94
N LEU A 29 -4.65 31.96 39.54
CA LEU A 29 -4.99 30.75 38.79
C LEU A 29 -6.28 30.90 37.95
N ALA A 30 -7.20 31.76 38.34
CA ALA A 30 -8.40 32.04 37.55
C ALA A 30 -8.13 32.95 36.34
N LEU A 31 -7.06 33.76 36.37
CA LEU A 31 -6.60 34.55 35.22
C LEU A 31 -5.68 33.79 34.25
N SER A 32 -5.20 32.58 34.60
CA SER A 32 -4.49 31.68 33.67
C SER A 32 -5.39 30.58 33.08
N LEU A 33 -6.69 30.59 33.40
CA LEU A 33 -7.74 29.78 32.76
C LEU A 33 -8.51 30.58 31.69
N GLY A 34 -7.86 31.61 31.13
CA GLY A 34 -8.13 32.01 29.75
C GLY A 34 -7.72 30.86 28.84
N CYS A 35 -8.59 29.86 28.75
CA CYS A 35 -8.60 28.93 27.66
C CYS A 35 -8.77 29.81 26.41
N ASP A 36 -7.65 30.16 25.79
CA ASP A 36 -7.62 30.31 24.34
C ASP A 36 -8.12 28.95 23.84
N ALA A 37 -9.45 28.83 23.73
CA ALA A 37 -10.04 28.06 22.68
C ALA A 37 -9.45 28.68 21.42
N ALA A 38 -8.26 28.21 21.04
CA ALA A 38 -7.76 28.34 19.70
C ALA A 38 -8.96 27.93 18.86
N ALA A 39 -9.61 28.93 18.27
CA ALA A 39 -10.63 28.70 17.29
C ALA A 39 -9.98 27.70 16.36
N VAL A 40 -10.54 26.49 16.31
CA VAL A 40 -10.17 25.50 15.30
C VAL A 40 -10.48 26.23 14.02
N THR A 41 -9.48 26.91 13.47
CA THR A 41 -9.53 27.48 12.15
C THR A 41 -9.94 26.29 11.31
N ALA A 42 -11.10 26.37 10.68
CA ALA A 42 -11.54 25.36 9.73
C ALA A 42 -10.32 25.07 8.85
N ASP A 43 -9.74 23.87 9.02
CA ASP A 43 -8.54 23.48 8.28
C ASP A 43 -8.84 23.79 6.83
N ALA A 44 -8.01 24.62 6.21
CA ALA A 44 -8.09 24.82 4.77
C ALA A 44 -8.12 23.43 4.14
N GLU A 45 -9.15 23.14 3.36
CA GLU A 45 -9.30 21.82 2.75
C GLU A 45 -7.99 21.50 2.01
N PRO A 46 -7.30 20.39 2.34
CA PRO A 46 -5.97 20.15 1.80
C PRO A 46 -6.02 20.06 0.27
N ASP A 47 -5.04 20.66 -0.40
CA ASP A 47 -4.96 20.65 -1.85
C ASP A 47 -4.56 19.27 -2.36
N TYR A 48 -5.57 18.43 -2.64
CA TYR A 48 -5.37 17.08 -3.16
C TYR A 48 -4.80 17.06 -4.58
N ARG A 49 -4.96 18.14 -5.37
CA ARG A 49 -4.34 18.25 -6.70
C ARG A 49 -2.84 18.41 -6.54
N GLU A 50 -2.40 19.33 -5.68
CA GLU A 50 -0.99 19.52 -5.40
C GLU A 50 -0.36 18.26 -4.78
N ALA A 51 -1.07 17.60 -3.85
CA ALA A 51 -0.62 16.34 -3.27
C ALA A 51 -0.42 15.23 -4.32
N LEU A 52 -1.35 15.09 -5.28
CA LEU A 52 -1.22 14.14 -6.38
C LEU A 52 -0.01 14.45 -7.27
N SER A 53 0.15 15.72 -7.69
CA SER A 53 1.30 16.16 -8.49
C SER A 53 2.63 15.85 -7.82
N LYS A 54 2.75 16.12 -6.51
CA LYS A 54 3.96 15.82 -5.73
C LYS A 54 4.19 14.32 -5.55
N SER A 55 3.13 13.53 -5.40
CA SER A 55 3.22 12.07 -5.30
C SER A 55 3.78 11.46 -6.60
N LEU A 56 3.39 11.97 -7.77
CA LEU A 56 3.98 11.53 -9.05
C LEU A 56 5.42 12.02 -9.23
N LEU A 57 5.73 13.23 -8.74
CA LEU A 57 7.10 13.74 -8.69
C LEU A 57 8.03 12.86 -7.84
N TYR A 58 7.52 12.27 -6.76
CA TYR A 58 8.26 11.31 -5.95
C TYR A 58 8.68 10.09 -6.78
N PHE A 59 7.80 9.53 -7.62
CA PHE A 59 8.18 8.42 -8.49
C PHE A 59 9.28 8.82 -9.49
N GLU A 60 9.23 10.02 -10.08
CA GLU A 60 10.33 10.51 -10.92
C GLU A 60 11.65 10.60 -10.14
N ALA A 61 11.59 10.99 -8.87
CA ALA A 61 12.74 11.07 -7.98
C ALA A 61 13.30 9.70 -7.57
N GLN A 62 12.54 8.61 -7.72
CA GLN A 62 12.98 7.23 -7.41
C GLN A 62 13.52 6.46 -8.61
N ARG A 63 13.46 7.01 -9.83
CA ARG A 63 13.86 6.30 -11.05
C ARG A 63 15.33 5.88 -11.02
N SER A 64 15.64 4.62 -11.34
CA SER A 64 16.99 4.13 -11.64
C SER A 64 17.18 4.03 -13.16
N GLY A 65 18.42 4.12 -13.64
CA GLY A 65 18.77 3.95 -15.05
C GLY A 65 18.95 5.26 -15.81
N ARG A 66 18.72 5.21 -17.13
CA ARG A 66 18.85 6.37 -18.02
C ARG A 66 17.61 7.26 -17.96
N LEU A 67 17.66 8.28 -17.12
CA LEU A 67 16.59 9.27 -16.96
C LEU A 67 16.25 10.00 -18.27
N PRO A 68 14.97 10.29 -18.53
CA PRO A 68 14.57 10.99 -19.74
C PRO A 68 14.89 12.50 -19.63
N TYR A 69 15.27 13.12 -20.74
CA TYR A 69 15.71 14.53 -20.76
C TYR A 69 14.63 15.53 -20.32
N ASN A 70 13.36 15.15 -20.43
CA ASN A 70 12.19 15.95 -20.06
C ASN A 70 11.69 15.70 -18.63
N GLN A 71 12.41 14.90 -17.82
CA GLN A 71 12.06 14.69 -16.42
C GLN A 71 12.01 16.01 -15.63
N ARG A 72 11.05 16.14 -14.70
CA ARG A 72 10.85 17.34 -13.88
C ARG A 72 11.85 17.43 -12.73
N VAL A 73 12.27 16.28 -12.18
CA VAL A 73 13.25 16.19 -11.09
C VAL A 73 14.68 16.40 -11.61
N ARG A 74 15.21 17.62 -11.45
CA ARG A 74 16.51 18.07 -12.01
C ARG A 74 17.76 17.71 -11.19
N TRP A 75 17.59 17.33 -9.93
CA TRP A 75 18.72 16.97 -9.06
C TRP A 75 19.11 15.49 -9.15
N ARG A 76 18.34 14.69 -9.90
CA ARG A 76 18.64 13.29 -10.22
C ARG A 76 19.36 13.19 -11.57
N GLY A 77 20.34 12.30 -11.65
CA GLY A 77 21.10 11.96 -12.86
C GLY A 77 20.97 10.48 -13.24
N HIS A 78 21.63 10.08 -14.32
CA HIS A 78 21.70 8.67 -14.69
C HIS A 78 22.43 7.87 -13.62
N SER A 79 21.84 6.74 -13.21
CA SER A 79 22.36 5.87 -12.16
C SER A 79 22.10 4.40 -12.51
N GLY A 80 22.81 3.45 -11.90
CA GLY A 80 22.58 2.02 -12.16
C GLY A 80 22.66 1.62 -13.64
N ILE A 81 23.48 2.31 -14.44
CA ILE A 81 23.54 2.15 -15.90
C ILE A 81 24.18 0.84 -16.37
N THR A 82 24.68 0.04 -15.43
CA THR A 82 25.28 -1.28 -15.65
C THR A 82 24.50 -2.40 -14.97
N ASP A 83 23.28 -2.14 -14.51
CA ASP A 83 22.43 -3.15 -13.85
C ASP A 83 22.22 -4.37 -14.76
N GLY A 84 22.51 -5.56 -14.23
CA GLY A 84 22.38 -6.83 -14.95
C GLY A 84 23.58 -7.19 -15.84
N LEU A 85 24.52 -6.27 -16.07
CA LEU A 85 25.67 -6.50 -16.96
C LEU A 85 26.52 -7.71 -16.52
N GLN A 86 26.75 -7.86 -15.21
CA GLN A 86 27.49 -8.99 -14.64
C GLN A 86 26.80 -10.34 -14.92
N GLN A 87 25.48 -10.33 -15.10
CA GLN A 87 24.66 -11.50 -15.35
C GLN A 87 24.33 -11.67 -16.85
N GLY A 88 24.82 -10.79 -17.73
CA GLY A 88 24.59 -10.85 -19.17
C GLY A 88 23.20 -10.41 -19.62
N VAL A 89 22.50 -9.61 -18.80
CA VAL A 89 21.14 -9.11 -19.08
C VAL A 89 21.06 -7.58 -18.93
N ASP A 90 20.11 -6.94 -19.59
CA ASP A 90 19.83 -5.51 -19.37
C ASP A 90 18.76 -5.37 -18.29
N LEU A 91 19.17 -4.95 -17.09
CA LEU A 91 18.26 -4.63 -15.99
C LEU A 91 18.27 -3.15 -15.65
N VAL A 92 18.71 -2.27 -16.56
CA VAL A 92 18.70 -0.82 -16.37
C VAL A 92 17.26 -0.29 -16.42
N GLY A 93 16.87 0.52 -15.43
CA GLY A 93 15.51 1.06 -15.30
C GLY A 93 14.90 0.77 -13.91
N GLY A 94 13.58 0.89 -13.80
CA GLY A 94 12.85 0.59 -12.57
C GLY A 94 13.01 1.66 -11.49
N TYR A 95 12.54 1.36 -10.29
CA TYR A 95 12.58 2.29 -9.15
C TYR A 95 13.53 1.78 -8.06
N TYR A 96 14.24 2.70 -7.40
CA TYR A 96 14.80 2.42 -6.09
C TYR A 96 13.68 2.35 -5.06
N ASP A 97 13.83 1.45 -4.09
CA ASP A 97 12.74 1.07 -3.20
C ASP A 97 12.35 2.18 -2.21
N ALA A 98 13.33 2.67 -1.43
CA ALA A 98 13.06 3.65 -0.38
C ALA A 98 14.09 4.80 -0.41
N GLY A 99 14.87 4.95 0.66
CA GLY A 99 16.01 5.87 0.72
C GLY A 99 17.34 5.22 0.32
N ASP A 100 17.29 3.95 -0.07
CA ASP A 100 18.39 3.14 -0.55
C ASP A 100 18.42 3.08 -2.08
N HIS A 101 19.30 2.25 -2.64
CA HIS A 101 19.45 2.08 -4.10
C HIS A 101 19.28 0.63 -4.55
N VAL A 102 18.75 -0.23 -3.70
CA VAL A 102 18.32 -1.58 -4.09
C VAL A 102 17.01 -1.50 -4.86
N LYS A 103 16.86 -2.39 -5.82
CA LYS A 103 15.64 -2.57 -6.60
C LYS A 103 14.93 -3.84 -6.15
N PHE A 104 14.15 -3.75 -5.08
CA PHE A 104 13.34 -4.88 -4.60
C PHE A 104 12.11 -5.10 -5.48
N GLY A 105 12.02 -6.25 -6.13
CA GLY A 105 10.98 -6.54 -7.12
C GLY A 105 9.57 -6.61 -6.56
N LEU A 106 9.39 -7.24 -5.38
CA LEU A 106 8.07 -7.47 -4.78
C LEU A 106 7.34 -6.15 -4.41
N PRO A 107 7.92 -5.24 -3.60
CA PRO A 107 7.29 -3.95 -3.31
C PRO A 107 7.16 -3.05 -4.55
N MET A 108 8.10 -3.12 -5.49
CA MET A 108 7.99 -2.39 -6.76
C MET A 108 6.80 -2.86 -7.59
N ALA A 109 6.60 -4.18 -7.72
CA ALA A 109 5.47 -4.77 -8.43
C ALA A 109 4.14 -4.33 -7.78
N PHE A 110 4.02 -4.46 -6.46
CA PHE A 110 2.86 -3.99 -5.72
C PHE A 110 2.57 -2.49 -5.96
N THR A 111 3.60 -1.66 -5.94
CA THR A 111 3.49 -0.23 -6.20
C THR A 111 2.93 0.06 -7.60
N VAL A 112 3.42 -0.65 -8.62
CA VAL A 112 2.93 -0.51 -10.00
C VAL A 112 1.51 -1.04 -10.16
N THR A 113 1.15 -2.13 -9.47
CA THR A 113 -0.24 -2.61 -9.41
C THR A 113 -1.15 -1.54 -8.82
N MET A 114 -0.77 -0.91 -7.71
CA MET A 114 -1.56 0.13 -7.05
C MET A 114 -1.66 1.43 -7.86
N LEU A 115 -0.58 1.87 -8.50
CA LEU A 115 -0.62 3.00 -9.44
C LEU A 115 -1.59 2.72 -10.60
N SER A 116 -1.52 1.52 -11.16
CA SER A 116 -2.41 1.10 -12.24
C SER A 116 -3.86 1.00 -11.77
N TRP A 117 -4.11 0.44 -10.58
CA TRP A 117 -5.45 0.39 -10.00
C TRP A 117 -6.01 1.80 -9.77
N GLY A 118 -5.21 2.72 -9.24
CA GLY A 118 -5.61 4.11 -9.08
C GLY A 118 -5.96 4.78 -10.41
N ALA A 119 -5.16 4.57 -11.46
CA ALA A 119 -5.44 5.09 -12.79
C ALA A 119 -6.74 4.51 -13.40
N ILE A 120 -7.05 3.23 -13.13
CA ILE A 120 -8.28 2.58 -13.59
C ILE A 120 -9.51 3.15 -12.88
N GLU A 121 -9.42 3.39 -11.57
CA GLU A 121 -10.58 3.79 -10.76
C GLU A 121 -10.83 5.31 -10.77
N PHE A 122 -9.79 6.12 -10.92
CA PHE A 122 -9.82 7.58 -10.77
C PHE A 122 -9.26 8.32 -11.99
N GLY A 123 -9.29 7.70 -13.17
CA GLY A 123 -8.70 8.24 -14.39
C GLY A 123 -9.24 9.63 -14.75
N ASP A 124 -10.55 9.84 -14.60
CA ASP A 124 -11.20 11.13 -14.88
C ASP A 124 -10.73 12.23 -13.92
N GLU A 125 -10.64 11.94 -12.61
CA GLU A 125 -10.15 12.88 -11.60
C GLU A 125 -8.66 13.20 -11.78
N ILE A 126 -7.84 12.19 -12.12
CA ILE A 126 -6.41 12.37 -12.42
C ILE A 126 -6.23 13.21 -13.69
N ALA A 127 -7.04 12.99 -14.73
CA ALA A 127 -7.02 13.79 -15.95
C ALA A 127 -7.47 15.24 -15.68
N ALA A 128 -8.55 15.43 -14.91
CA ALA A 128 -8.98 16.76 -14.47
C ALA A 128 -7.93 17.45 -13.58
N ALA A 129 -7.09 16.69 -12.88
CA ALA A 129 -5.93 17.18 -12.15
C ALA A 129 -4.78 17.64 -13.05
N GLY A 130 -4.76 17.23 -14.33
CA GLY A 130 -3.68 17.49 -15.28
C GLY A 130 -2.52 16.49 -15.19
N GLU A 131 -2.68 15.39 -14.44
CA GLU A 131 -1.62 14.46 -14.06
C GLU A 131 -1.71 13.10 -14.78
N TRP A 132 -2.63 12.95 -15.74
CA TRP A 132 -2.82 11.69 -16.46
C TRP A 132 -1.55 11.24 -17.20
N HIS A 133 -0.89 12.15 -17.91
CA HIS A 133 0.35 11.84 -18.63
C HIS A 133 1.46 11.35 -17.68
N HIS A 134 1.68 12.05 -16.57
CA HIS A 134 2.69 11.68 -15.58
C HIS A 134 2.36 10.36 -14.87
N THR A 135 1.08 10.08 -14.68
CA THR A 135 0.62 8.77 -14.19
C THR A 135 0.99 7.64 -15.16
N LEU A 136 0.73 7.84 -16.47
CA LEU A 136 1.13 6.88 -17.49
C LEU A 136 2.65 6.69 -17.52
N GLU A 137 3.43 7.77 -17.45
CA GLU A 137 4.90 7.68 -17.40
C GLU A 137 5.40 6.92 -16.16
N ALA A 138 4.77 7.13 -14.99
CA ALA A 138 5.13 6.43 -13.77
C ALA A 138 4.86 4.92 -13.86
N ILE A 139 3.69 4.53 -14.37
CA ILE A 139 3.35 3.10 -14.58
C ILE A 139 4.27 2.49 -15.65
N LYS A 140 4.49 3.21 -16.76
CA LYS A 140 5.32 2.71 -17.86
C LYS A 140 6.76 2.44 -17.41
N TRP A 141 7.34 3.33 -16.60
CA TRP A 141 8.71 3.16 -16.11
C TRP A 141 8.92 1.86 -15.33
N GLY A 142 7.96 1.49 -14.47
CA GLY A 142 8.00 0.23 -13.72
C GLY A 142 7.76 -0.98 -14.63
N THR A 143 6.76 -0.91 -15.51
CA THR A 143 6.43 -2.02 -16.42
C THR A 143 7.51 -2.29 -17.48
N ASP A 144 8.18 -1.26 -18.00
CA ASP A 144 9.34 -1.42 -18.89
C ASP A 144 10.45 -2.22 -18.21
N TYR A 145 10.66 -1.98 -16.91
CA TYR A 145 11.64 -2.75 -16.12
C TYR A 145 11.19 -4.19 -15.90
N PHE A 146 9.91 -4.45 -15.60
CA PHE A 146 9.41 -5.83 -15.44
C PHE A 146 9.51 -6.65 -16.73
N ILE A 147 9.29 -6.03 -17.89
CA ILE A 147 9.50 -6.69 -19.19
C ILE A 147 10.97 -7.10 -19.34
N LYS A 148 11.91 -6.21 -19.02
CA LYS A 148 13.35 -6.52 -19.04
C LYS A 148 13.74 -7.61 -18.04
N ALA A 149 13.13 -7.60 -16.86
CA ALA A 149 13.38 -8.58 -15.81
C ALA A 149 12.81 -9.97 -16.13
N HIS A 150 11.82 -10.07 -17.02
CA HIS A 150 11.26 -11.33 -17.47
C HIS A 150 11.93 -11.78 -18.78
N THR A 151 13.10 -12.41 -18.66
CA THR A 151 13.96 -12.76 -19.82
C THR A 151 13.57 -14.05 -20.52
N GLU A 152 12.97 -15.00 -19.81
CA GLU A 152 12.49 -16.28 -20.33
C GLU A 152 11.22 -16.70 -19.58
N PRO A 153 10.34 -17.56 -20.14
CA PRO A 153 9.02 -17.86 -19.55
C PRO A 153 9.02 -18.29 -18.07
N PHE A 154 10.10 -18.91 -17.60
CA PHE A 154 10.26 -19.36 -16.20
C PHE A 154 11.54 -18.80 -15.56
N VAL A 155 11.96 -17.60 -15.96
CA VAL A 155 13.11 -16.88 -15.38
C VAL A 155 12.72 -15.43 -15.17
N TYR A 156 12.80 -14.97 -13.91
CA TYR A 156 12.48 -13.60 -13.55
C TYR A 156 13.53 -13.00 -12.61
N TRP A 157 14.08 -11.83 -12.98
CA TRP A 157 15.05 -11.09 -12.18
C TRP A 157 14.34 -10.30 -11.08
N ALA A 158 14.52 -10.75 -9.85
CA ALA A 158 13.78 -10.31 -8.68
C ALA A 158 14.37 -9.06 -8.01
N GLU A 159 15.68 -8.92 -8.06
CA GLU A 159 16.41 -7.91 -7.30
C GLU A 159 17.67 -7.48 -8.04
N VAL A 160 18.02 -6.19 -7.91
CA VAL A 160 19.33 -5.68 -8.31
C VAL A 160 19.88 -4.81 -7.19
N GLY A 161 21.05 -5.17 -6.69
CA GLY A 161 21.62 -4.59 -5.48
C GLY A 161 21.79 -5.66 -4.41
N ASP A 162 22.69 -5.41 -3.48
CA ASP A 162 22.83 -6.19 -2.24
C ASP A 162 22.50 -5.25 -1.08
N GLY A 163 21.45 -5.55 -0.32
CA GLY A 163 20.93 -4.65 0.72
C GLY A 163 21.95 -4.29 1.79
N ASP A 164 22.73 -5.27 2.26
CA ASP A 164 23.72 -5.03 3.31
C ASP A 164 24.81 -4.04 2.87
N THR A 165 25.38 -4.23 1.68
CA THR A 165 26.42 -3.33 1.17
C THR A 165 25.87 -1.97 0.75
N ASP A 166 24.66 -1.93 0.18
CA ASP A 166 24.02 -0.68 -0.21
C ASP A 166 23.69 0.19 1.01
N HIS A 167 23.11 -0.40 2.05
CA HIS A 167 22.68 0.31 3.27
C HIS A 167 23.85 0.75 4.15
N TYR A 168 25.02 0.09 4.01
CA TYR A 168 26.24 0.53 4.66
C TYR A 168 26.80 1.85 4.07
N CYS A 169 26.45 2.19 2.82
CA CYS A 169 27.02 3.31 2.11
C CYS A 169 26.02 4.46 1.86
N TRP A 170 26.19 5.58 2.57
CA TRP A 170 25.40 6.79 2.33
C TRP A 170 25.96 7.60 1.16
N GLN A 171 25.40 7.39 -0.03
CA GLN A 171 25.87 8.03 -1.26
C GLN A 171 24.71 8.41 -2.19
N ARG A 172 25.01 9.15 -3.26
CA ARG A 172 24.03 9.41 -4.32
C ARG A 172 23.93 8.19 -5.24
N PRO A 173 22.76 7.91 -5.82
CA PRO A 173 22.62 6.80 -6.78
C PRO A 173 23.55 6.96 -8.00
N GLU A 174 23.85 8.20 -8.40
CA GLU A 174 24.73 8.50 -9.53
C GLU A 174 26.21 8.13 -9.28
N ASP A 175 26.62 8.00 -8.01
CA ASP A 175 28.01 7.74 -7.61
C ASP A 175 28.20 6.34 -6.98
N MET A 176 27.22 5.44 -7.13
CA MET A 176 27.23 4.14 -6.45
C MET A 176 28.49 3.33 -6.74
N THR A 177 29.11 2.86 -5.67
CA THR A 177 30.27 1.95 -5.69
C THR A 177 29.99 0.57 -5.07
N THR A 178 28.77 0.38 -4.56
CA THR A 178 28.31 -0.86 -3.90
C THR A 178 27.97 -1.95 -4.91
N SER A 179 27.85 -3.19 -4.43
CA SER A 179 27.50 -4.33 -5.28
C SER A 179 26.11 -4.14 -5.89
N ARG A 180 26.02 -4.27 -7.22
CA ARG A 180 24.76 -4.27 -7.96
C ARG A 180 24.47 -5.63 -8.59
N LYS A 181 24.86 -6.69 -7.89
CA LYS A 181 24.57 -8.07 -8.29
C LYS A 181 23.05 -8.24 -8.44
N ALA A 182 22.64 -8.89 -9.52
CA ALA A 182 21.24 -9.21 -9.77
C ALA A 182 20.92 -10.63 -9.31
N TYR A 183 19.74 -10.80 -8.75
CA TYR A 183 19.21 -12.08 -8.27
C TYR A 183 17.94 -12.44 -9.04
N ARG A 184 17.70 -13.72 -9.24
CA ARG A 184 16.58 -14.22 -10.03
C ARG A 184 15.89 -15.38 -9.34
N VAL A 185 14.64 -15.60 -9.72
CA VAL A 185 13.90 -16.82 -9.47
C VAL A 185 13.74 -17.59 -10.78
N ASP A 186 13.76 -18.91 -10.68
CA ASP A 186 13.56 -19.82 -11.80
C ASP A 186 12.83 -21.10 -11.34
N LYS A 187 12.67 -22.09 -12.23
CA LYS A 187 11.98 -23.34 -11.92
C LYS A 187 12.58 -24.12 -10.73
N ASP A 188 13.89 -23.97 -10.50
CA ASP A 188 14.64 -24.71 -9.48
C ASP A 188 14.70 -23.90 -8.17
N ASN A 189 14.59 -22.57 -8.27
CA ASN A 189 14.52 -21.62 -7.17
C ASN A 189 13.28 -20.71 -7.35
N PRO A 190 12.08 -21.20 -7.02
CA PRO A 190 10.81 -20.52 -7.35
C PRO A 190 10.54 -19.28 -6.50
N GLY A 191 9.65 -18.42 -6.98
CA GLY A 191 9.18 -17.23 -6.26
C GLY A 191 7.80 -16.78 -6.72
N SER A 192 6.78 -17.57 -6.36
CA SER A 192 5.39 -17.43 -6.78
C SER A 192 4.76 -16.10 -6.35
N ASP A 193 5.04 -15.66 -5.14
CA ASP A 193 4.63 -14.37 -4.58
C ASP A 193 5.08 -13.22 -5.50
N LEU A 194 6.38 -13.13 -5.75
CA LEU A 194 6.98 -12.10 -6.59
C LEU A 194 6.46 -12.10 -8.02
N VAL A 195 6.46 -13.27 -8.68
CA VAL A 195 6.07 -13.35 -10.10
C VAL A 195 4.56 -13.18 -10.27
N ALA A 196 3.74 -13.61 -9.31
CA ALA A 196 2.31 -13.36 -9.34
C ALA A 196 1.99 -11.88 -9.06
N GLU A 197 2.66 -11.21 -8.12
CA GLU A 197 2.48 -9.75 -7.95
C GLU A 197 2.93 -8.98 -9.21
N THR A 198 4.02 -9.41 -9.85
CA THR A 198 4.45 -8.83 -11.13
C THR A 198 3.43 -9.08 -12.24
N ALA A 199 2.83 -10.27 -12.29
CA ALA A 199 1.74 -10.58 -13.22
C ALA A 199 0.53 -9.68 -12.98
N ALA A 200 0.15 -9.44 -11.72
CA ALA A 200 -0.90 -8.50 -11.36
C ALA A 200 -0.58 -7.07 -11.82
N ALA A 201 0.64 -6.60 -11.61
CA ALA A 201 1.10 -5.28 -12.01
C ALA A 201 0.99 -5.07 -13.54
N LEU A 202 1.50 -6.03 -14.31
CA LEU A 202 1.47 -6.00 -15.77
C LEU A 202 0.04 -6.14 -16.31
N ALA A 203 -0.79 -7.00 -15.71
CA ALA A 203 -2.20 -7.15 -16.08
C ALA A 203 -2.99 -5.86 -15.80
N ALA A 204 -2.84 -5.25 -14.63
CA ALA A 204 -3.49 -3.99 -14.29
C ALA A 204 -3.03 -2.85 -15.24
N ALA A 205 -1.72 -2.72 -15.46
CA ALA A 205 -1.18 -1.71 -16.37
C ALA A 205 -1.68 -1.91 -17.81
N SER A 206 -1.86 -3.15 -18.27
CA SER A 206 -2.40 -3.42 -19.60
C SER A 206 -3.79 -2.82 -19.82
N ILE A 207 -4.62 -2.75 -18.77
CA ILE A 207 -5.94 -2.11 -18.83
C ILE A 207 -5.76 -0.61 -19.05
N VAL A 208 -4.86 0.03 -18.30
CA VAL A 208 -4.56 1.47 -18.39
C VAL A 208 -4.11 1.85 -19.80
N PHE A 209 -3.21 1.06 -20.41
CA PHE A 209 -2.67 1.35 -21.75
C PHE A 209 -3.55 0.86 -22.90
N ARG A 210 -4.65 0.15 -22.65
CA ARG A 210 -5.44 -0.51 -23.69
C ARG A 210 -5.90 0.43 -24.80
N ALA A 211 -6.38 1.62 -24.42
CA ALA A 211 -6.91 2.59 -25.38
C ALA A 211 -5.82 3.42 -26.06
N SER A 212 -4.79 3.83 -25.30
CA SER A 212 -3.75 4.75 -25.77
C SER A 212 -2.58 4.06 -26.47
N ASN A 213 -2.26 2.82 -26.10
CA ASN A 213 -1.20 2.02 -26.70
C ASN A 213 -1.55 0.51 -26.68
N PRO A 214 -2.43 0.06 -27.60
CA PRO A 214 -2.88 -1.34 -27.65
C PRO A 214 -1.74 -2.34 -27.82
N HIS A 215 -0.71 -1.99 -28.62
CA HIS A 215 0.44 -2.87 -28.83
C HIS A 215 1.22 -3.12 -27.53
N TYR A 216 1.52 -2.06 -26.77
CA TYR A 216 2.17 -2.20 -25.47
C TYR A 216 1.28 -2.94 -24.47
N SER A 217 -0.02 -2.66 -24.45
CA SER A 217 -1.01 -3.41 -23.64
C SER A 217 -0.95 -4.92 -23.90
N HIS A 218 -0.83 -5.35 -25.15
CA HIS A 218 -0.67 -6.76 -25.50
C HIS A 218 0.67 -7.37 -25.03
N ILE A 219 1.76 -6.62 -25.12
CA ILE A 219 3.07 -7.06 -24.58
C ILE A 219 2.96 -7.29 -23.07
N LEU A 220 2.37 -6.33 -22.34
CA LEU A 220 2.17 -6.44 -20.89
C LEU A 220 1.36 -7.69 -20.53
N LEU A 221 0.24 -7.93 -21.23
CA LEU A 221 -0.59 -9.13 -21.00
C LEU A 221 0.15 -10.43 -21.28
N HIS A 222 0.98 -10.48 -22.32
CA HIS A 222 1.77 -11.66 -22.64
C HIS A 222 2.72 -12.02 -21.50
N HIS A 223 3.51 -11.05 -21.01
CA HIS A 223 4.40 -11.29 -19.86
C HIS A 223 3.60 -11.61 -18.58
N ALA A 224 2.45 -10.96 -18.35
CA ALA A 224 1.61 -11.23 -17.18
C ALA A 224 1.10 -12.68 -17.15
N GLN A 225 0.63 -13.21 -18.28
CA GLN A 225 0.12 -14.58 -18.38
C GLN A 225 1.22 -15.61 -18.16
N GLN A 226 2.40 -15.39 -18.73
CA GLN A 226 3.56 -16.27 -18.54
C GLN A 226 4.07 -16.26 -17.08
N LEU A 227 4.16 -15.09 -16.45
CA LEU A 227 4.58 -14.99 -15.05
C LEU A 227 3.55 -15.61 -14.08
N PHE A 228 2.27 -15.50 -14.39
CA PHE A 228 1.23 -16.21 -13.64
C PHE A 228 1.35 -17.73 -13.79
N GLU A 229 1.55 -18.23 -15.02
CA GLU A 229 1.82 -19.65 -15.25
C GLU A 229 3.07 -20.13 -14.50
N PHE A 230 4.14 -19.32 -14.52
CA PHE A 230 5.36 -19.61 -13.77
C PHE A 230 5.08 -19.76 -12.28
N GLY A 231 4.44 -18.76 -11.66
CA GLY A 231 4.14 -18.75 -10.24
C GLY A 231 3.21 -19.87 -9.79
N ASP A 232 2.24 -20.25 -10.62
CA ASP A 232 1.32 -21.35 -10.29
C ASP A 232 1.95 -22.74 -10.48
N ARG A 233 2.76 -22.93 -11.54
CA ARG A 233 3.38 -24.23 -11.87
C ARG A 233 4.54 -24.56 -10.93
N TYR A 234 5.37 -23.59 -10.58
CA TYR A 234 6.56 -23.78 -9.74
C TYR A 234 6.38 -23.01 -8.44
N ARG A 235 5.76 -23.65 -7.45
CA ARG A 235 5.32 -22.98 -6.23
C ARG A 235 6.41 -22.85 -5.16
N GLY A 236 6.64 -21.64 -4.69
CA GLY A 236 7.52 -21.35 -3.54
C GLY A 236 7.62 -19.86 -3.25
N ASN A 237 8.01 -19.49 -2.03
CA ASN A 237 8.24 -18.09 -1.68
C ASN A 237 9.59 -17.61 -2.24
N TYR A 238 9.65 -16.41 -2.81
CA TYR A 238 10.89 -15.92 -3.44
C TYR A 238 12.04 -15.71 -2.45
N ASP A 239 11.72 -15.38 -1.20
CA ASP A 239 12.70 -15.17 -0.13
C ASP A 239 13.35 -16.48 0.35
N MET A 240 12.77 -17.63 0.00
CA MET A 240 13.40 -18.93 0.17
C MET A 240 14.49 -19.18 -0.87
N SER A 241 14.30 -18.62 -2.07
CA SER A 241 15.19 -18.74 -3.23
C SER A 241 16.29 -17.67 -3.25
N ILE A 242 15.98 -16.47 -2.75
CA ILE A 242 16.90 -15.33 -2.66
C ILE A 242 16.96 -14.93 -1.20
N THR A 243 17.96 -15.46 -0.49
CA THR A 243 18.08 -15.26 0.96
C THR A 243 18.37 -13.80 1.35
N GLU A 244 18.97 -13.06 0.43
CA GLU A 244 19.39 -11.67 0.56
C GLU A 244 18.20 -10.72 0.83
N VAL A 245 17.00 -11.06 0.34
CA VAL A 245 15.80 -10.22 0.58
C VAL A 245 15.18 -10.40 1.97
N ARG A 246 15.50 -11.47 2.70
CA ARG A 246 14.79 -11.84 3.94
C ARG A 246 14.90 -10.77 5.03
N GLY A 247 16.00 -10.03 5.06
CA GLY A 247 16.20 -8.93 6.01
C GLY A 247 15.34 -7.70 5.74
N PHE A 248 14.74 -7.61 4.55
CA PHE A 248 14.10 -6.41 4.03
C PHE A 248 12.62 -6.66 3.68
N TYR A 249 12.37 -7.56 2.73
CA TYR A 249 11.06 -7.85 2.15
C TYR A 249 10.73 -9.34 2.18
N ALA A 250 10.88 -9.98 3.33
CA ALA A 250 10.47 -11.38 3.52
C ALA A 250 8.99 -11.60 3.15
N SER A 251 8.68 -12.75 2.56
CA SER A 251 7.33 -13.15 2.18
C SER A 251 6.67 -13.87 3.36
N VAL A 252 6.03 -13.09 4.22
CA VAL A 252 5.50 -13.58 5.51
C VAL A 252 4.10 -14.17 5.33
N SER A 253 3.28 -13.60 4.45
CA SER A 253 1.96 -14.12 4.07
C SER A 253 2.03 -15.39 3.22
N GLY A 254 3.15 -15.59 2.49
CA GLY A 254 3.33 -16.60 1.47
C GLY A 254 2.95 -16.09 0.09
N TYR A 255 2.59 -16.99 -0.83
CA TYR A 255 2.29 -16.65 -2.23
C TYR A 255 0.81 -16.80 -2.63
N ARG A 256 -0.03 -17.25 -1.70
CA ARG A 256 -1.39 -17.74 -2.02
C ARG A 256 -2.31 -16.58 -2.37
N ASP A 257 -2.19 -15.47 -1.66
CA ASP A 257 -2.93 -14.26 -1.95
C ASP A 257 -2.48 -13.58 -3.25
N GLU A 258 -1.19 -13.62 -3.59
CA GLU A 258 -0.66 -13.07 -4.84
C GLU A 258 -1.19 -13.85 -6.04
N LEU A 259 -1.29 -15.18 -5.96
CA LEU A 259 -1.88 -15.99 -7.04
C LEU A 259 -3.37 -15.67 -7.23
N LEU A 260 -4.15 -15.54 -6.14
CA LEU A 260 -5.55 -15.12 -6.23
C LEU A 260 -5.69 -13.68 -6.78
N TRP A 261 -4.84 -12.78 -6.31
CA TRP A 261 -4.77 -11.38 -6.72
C TRP A 261 -4.46 -11.23 -8.21
N ALA A 262 -3.43 -11.92 -8.69
CA ALA A 262 -3.05 -11.96 -10.09
C ALA A 262 -4.15 -12.55 -10.97
N ALA A 263 -4.80 -13.63 -10.52
CA ALA A 263 -5.93 -14.23 -11.24
C ALA A 263 -7.09 -13.23 -11.41
N PHE A 264 -7.47 -12.47 -10.38
CA PHE A 264 -8.50 -11.43 -10.52
C PHE A 264 -8.08 -10.31 -11.48
N TRP A 265 -6.83 -9.86 -11.43
CA TRP A 265 -6.33 -8.85 -12.37
C TRP A 265 -6.28 -9.35 -13.81
N LEU A 266 -5.82 -10.57 -14.03
CA LEU A 266 -5.80 -11.21 -15.35
C LEU A 266 -7.21 -11.43 -15.89
N HIS A 267 -8.16 -11.84 -15.05
CA HIS A 267 -9.56 -11.93 -15.42
C HIS A 267 -10.09 -10.56 -15.87
N ARG A 268 -9.90 -9.51 -15.04
CA ARG A 268 -10.33 -8.15 -15.36
C ARG A 268 -9.68 -7.61 -16.64
N ALA A 269 -8.43 -7.98 -16.89
CA ALA A 269 -7.70 -7.53 -18.06
C ALA A 269 -8.07 -8.31 -19.33
N THR A 270 -8.36 -9.60 -19.25
CA THR A 270 -8.56 -10.45 -20.45
C THR A 270 -10.02 -10.81 -20.73
N GLY A 271 -10.89 -10.74 -19.72
CA GLY A 271 -12.25 -11.26 -19.77
C GLY A 271 -12.33 -12.78 -19.83
N LYS A 272 -11.20 -13.50 -19.70
CA LYS A 272 -11.19 -14.97 -19.79
C LYS A 272 -11.69 -15.60 -18.50
N GLU A 273 -12.56 -16.60 -18.66
CA GLU A 273 -13.18 -17.35 -17.55
C GLU A 273 -12.15 -18.15 -16.73
N GLU A 274 -11.10 -18.67 -17.37
CA GLU A 274 -10.09 -19.52 -16.74
C GLU A 274 -9.45 -18.91 -15.50
N PHE A 275 -9.21 -17.59 -15.50
CA PHE A 275 -8.63 -16.88 -14.36
C PHE A 275 -9.63 -16.67 -13.22
N LEU A 276 -10.89 -16.34 -13.53
CA LEU A 276 -11.93 -16.23 -12.51
C LEU A 276 -12.18 -17.59 -11.86
N ARG A 277 -12.29 -18.63 -12.68
CA ARG A 277 -12.44 -20.00 -12.20
C ARG A 277 -11.28 -20.44 -11.33
N TYR A 278 -10.03 -20.10 -11.68
CA TYR A 278 -8.89 -20.36 -10.82
C TYR A 278 -9.06 -19.69 -9.44
N ALA A 279 -9.43 -18.41 -9.41
CA ALA A 279 -9.61 -17.68 -8.15
C ALA A 279 -10.75 -18.27 -7.29
N VAL A 280 -11.85 -18.67 -7.93
CA VAL A 280 -13.00 -19.30 -7.26
C VAL A 280 -12.65 -20.71 -6.75
N ASP A 281 -12.06 -21.56 -7.58
CA ASP A 281 -11.71 -22.95 -7.24
C ASP A 281 -10.64 -23.01 -6.13
N LYS A 282 -9.76 -22.01 -6.06
CA LYS A 282 -8.73 -21.91 -5.02
C LYS A 282 -9.15 -21.08 -3.81
N ALA A 283 -10.33 -20.48 -3.81
CA ALA A 283 -10.75 -19.50 -2.82
C ALA A 283 -10.60 -19.97 -1.37
N ASP A 284 -11.02 -21.20 -1.07
CA ASP A 284 -10.95 -21.75 0.28
C ASP A 284 -9.53 -22.21 0.65
N CYS A 285 -8.89 -23.04 -0.18
CA CYS A 285 -7.58 -23.60 0.14
C CYS A 285 -6.45 -22.56 0.13
N PHE A 286 -6.62 -21.46 -0.63
CA PHE A 286 -5.72 -20.31 -0.60
C PHE A 286 -6.19 -19.24 0.40
N GLY A 287 -7.29 -19.47 1.09
CA GLY A 287 -7.76 -18.63 2.19
C GLY A 287 -8.38 -17.30 1.77
N GLY A 288 -8.62 -17.09 0.48
CA GLY A 288 -9.32 -15.93 -0.08
C GLY A 288 -10.69 -15.66 0.55
N VAL A 289 -11.44 -16.72 0.86
CA VAL A 289 -12.75 -16.65 1.55
C VAL A 289 -12.68 -17.06 3.03
N GLY A 290 -11.52 -17.53 3.50
CA GLY A 290 -11.31 -17.95 4.90
C GLY A 290 -10.81 -16.80 5.77
N TRP A 291 -9.75 -16.12 5.34
CA TRP A 291 -9.05 -15.12 6.15
C TRP A 291 -9.80 -13.79 6.21
N ALA A 292 -10.06 -13.34 7.43
CA ALA A 292 -10.57 -12.02 7.73
C ALA A 292 -9.38 -11.14 8.12
N MET A 293 -8.94 -10.27 7.20
CA MET A 293 -7.72 -9.49 7.36
C MET A 293 -7.99 -8.09 7.88
N THR A 294 -6.99 -7.52 8.54
CA THR A 294 -6.94 -6.11 9.02
C THR A 294 -5.76 -5.34 8.40
N GLU A 295 -5.04 -5.96 7.45
CA GLU A 295 -3.90 -5.38 6.74
C GLU A 295 -4.07 -5.53 5.22
N PHE A 296 -3.59 -4.54 4.48
CA PHE A 296 -3.38 -4.57 3.03
C PHE A 296 -2.04 -3.91 2.71
N SER A 297 -1.13 -4.62 2.06
CA SER A 297 0.27 -4.19 1.87
C SER A 297 0.97 -4.91 0.72
N TRP A 298 2.24 -4.58 0.51
CA TRP A 298 3.11 -5.27 -0.44
C TRP A 298 3.33 -6.75 -0.11
N ASP A 299 3.05 -7.20 1.11
CA ASP A 299 3.12 -8.60 1.56
C ASP A 299 1.73 -9.24 1.54
N VAL A 300 0.68 -8.52 1.96
CA VAL A 300 -0.66 -9.08 2.16
C VAL A 300 -1.69 -8.50 1.19
N LYS A 301 -2.24 -9.32 0.28
CA LYS A 301 -3.18 -8.89 -0.79
C LYS A 301 -4.64 -9.24 -0.55
N TYR A 302 -4.96 -10.06 0.45
CA TYR A 302 -6.32 -10.55 0.71
C TYR A 302 -7.40 -9.45 0.75
N ALA A 303 -7.18 -8.35 1.46
CA ALA A 303 -8.16 -7.27 1.51
C ALA A 303 -8.41 -6.64 0.12
N GLY A 304 -7.35 -6.44 -0.67
CA GLY A 304 -7.44 -5.92 -2.03
C GLY A 304 -8.17 -6.88 -2.97
N LEU A 305 -7.78 -8.16 -2.98
CA LEU A 305 -8.40 -9.17 -3.86
C LEU A 305 -9.87 -9.41 -3.49
N GLN A 306 -10.23 -9.38 -2.20
CA GLN A 306 -11.61 -9.49 -1.73
C GLN A 306 -12.46 -8.31 -2.21
N VAL A 307 -11.92 -7.09 -2.17
CA VAL A 307 -12.58 -5.89 -2.73
C VAL A 307 -12.74 -6.01 -4.26
N LEU A 308 -11.72 -6.48 -4.98
CA LEU A 308 -11.81 -6.72 -6.43
C LEU A 308 -12.87 -7.76 -6.78
N ALA A 309 -12.88 -8.90 -6.10
CA ALA A 309 -13.87 -9.96 -6.29
C ALA A 309 -15.30 -9.44 -6.08
N SER A 310 -15.49 -8.58 -5.07
CA SER A 310 -16.78 -7.95 -4.78
C SER A 310 -17.26 -7.04 -5.92
N LYS A 311 -16.34 -6.36 -6.62
CA LYS A 311 -16.71 -5.51 -7.75
C LYS A 311 -17.29 -6.31 -8.91
N LEU A 312 -16.79 -7.51 -9.18
CA LEU A 312 -17.34 -8.35 -10.26
C LEU A 312 -18.84 -8.62 -10.07
N LEU A 313 -19.29 -8.80 -8.82
CA LEU A 313 -20.71 -8.91 -8.48
C LEU A 313 -21.49 -7.60 -8.72
N LEU A 314 -20.91 -6.46 -8.34
CA LEU A 314 -21.56 -5.15 -8.43
C LEU A 314 -21.65 -4.65 -9.87
N ASP A 315 -20.61 -4.89 -10.66
CA ASP A 315 -20.51 -4.50 -12.06
C ASP A 315 -21.36 -5.44 -12.96
N GLY A 316 -21.93 -6.51 -12.38
CA GLY A 316 -22.88 -7.39 -13.03
C GLY A 316 -22.25 -8.37 -14.00
N ASP A 317 -20.98 -8.74 -13.79
CA ASP A 317 -20.23 -9.66 -14.63
C ASP A 317 -21.02 -10.98 -14.84
N PRO A 318 -21.28 -11.39 -16.10
CA PRO A 318 -22.03 -12.61 -16.39
C PRO A 318 -21.41 -13.88 -15.78
N LEU A 319 -20.08 -13.97 -15.72
CA LEU A 319 -19.37 -15.11 -15.15
C LEU A 319 -19.42 -15.05 -13.62
N GLY A 320 -19.33 -13.85 -13.04
CA GLY A 320 -19.52 -13.64 -11.61
C GLY A 320 -20.91 -14.08 -11.09
N LYS A 321 -21.93 -14.12 -11.95
CA LYS A 321 -23.26 -14.64 -11.57
C LYS A 321 -23.28 -16.17 -11.40
N GLN A 322 -22.41 -16.90 -12.08
CA GLN A 322 -22.34 -18.36 -11.98
C GLN A 322 -21.69 -18.78 -10.64
N ASP A 323 -20.62 -18.09 -10.26
CA ASP A 323 -19.86 -18.35 -9.01
C ASP A 323 -20.27 -17.45 -7.85
N ARG A 324 -21.52 -16.98 -7.88
CA ARG A 324 -22.05 -15.95 -6.98
C ARG A 324 -21.84 -16.27 -5.51
N LEU A 325 -21.99 -17.53 -5.10
CA LEU A 325 -21.84 -17.95 -3.70
C LEU A 325 -20.43 -17.66 -3.16
N VAL A 326 -19.39 -18.01 -3.93
CA VAL A 326 -17.99 -17.81 -3.51
C VAL A 326 -17.64 -16.33 -3.54
N LEU A 327 -18.10 -15.59 -4.55
CA LEU A 327 -17.89 -14.14 -4.63
C LEU A 327 -18.62 -13.38 -3.50
N GLU A 328 -19.78 -13.86 -3.04
CA GLU A 328 -20.45 -13.32 -1.86
C GLU A 328 -19.65 -13.56 -0.57
N GLN A 329 -18.93 -14.68 -0.47
CA GLN A 329 -18.02 -14.93 0.65
C GLN A 329 -16.79 -14.00 0.59
N TYR A 330 -16.19 -13.79 -0.59
CA TYR A 330 -15.14 -12.78 -0.77
C TYR A 330 -15.62 -11.40 -0.34
N ARG A 331 -16.84 -11.04 -0.74
CA ARG A 331 -17.47 -9.78 -0.33
C ARG A 331 -17.64 -9.66 1.17
N ALA A 332 -18.06 -10.72 1.85
CA ALA A 332 -18.17 -10.70 3.31
C ALA A 332 -16.81 -10.39 3.98
N LYS A 333 -15.70 -10.89 3.42
CA LYS A 333 -14.34 -10.58 3.92
C LYS A 333 -13.88 -9.16 3.57
N ALA A 334 -14.20 -8.67 2.38
CA ALA A 334 -13.99 -7.27 2.02
C ALA A 334 -14.73 -6.32 2.98
N GLU A 335 -16.00 -6.62 3.27
CA GLU A 335 -16.82 -5.86 4.22
C GLU A 335 -16.22 -5.92 5.62
N HIS A 336 -15.74 -7.09 6.07
CA HIS A 336 -15.03 -7.21 7.35
C HIS A 336 -13.80 -6.29 7.45
N TYR A 337 -12.93 -6.26 6.44
CA TYR A 337 -11.75 -5.38 6.43
C TYR A 337 -12.15 -3.90 6.50
N LEU A 338 -13.12 -3.47 5.68
CA LEU A 338 -13.60 -2.08 5.67
C LEU A 338 -14.23 -1.70 7.02
N CYS A 339 -15.02 -2.59 7.62
CA CYS A 339 -15.59 -2.41 8.95
C CYS A 339 -14.51 -2.37 10.04
N ALA A 340 -13.47 -3.20 9.94
CA ALA A 340 -12.32 -3.20 10.85
C ALA A 340 -11.60 -1.85 10.85
N CYS A 341 -11.38 -1.27 9.67
CA CYS A 341 -10.79 0.06 9.53
C CYS A 341 -11.68 1.16 10.12
N LEU A 342 -13.00 0.97 10.15
CA LEU A 342 -13.96 1.94 10.71
C LEU A 342 -14.26 1.72 12.20
N ARG A 343 -13.65 0.70 12.82
CA ARG A 343 -13.92 0.27 14.20
C ARG A 343 -15.38 -0.17 14.42
N LEU A 344 -15.95 -0.82 13.42
CA LEU A 344 -17.34 -1.24 13.41
C LEU A 344 -17.53 -2.75 13.59
N ASN A 345 -16.47 -3.56 13.55
CA ASN A 345 -16.60 -4.98 13.83
C ASN A 345 -16.84 -5.22 15.32
N ASN A 346 -17.60 -6.28 15.65
CA ASN A 346 -17.67 -6.79 17.02
C ASN A 346 -16.38 -7.55 17.40
N GLY A 347 -15.29 -6.81 17.61
CA GLY A 347 -13.97 -7.37 17.95
C GLY A 347 -12.87 -6.90 17.01
N SER A 348 -12.34 -7.79 16.16
CA SER A 348 -11.16 -7.64 15.30
C SER A 348 -11.16 -6.35 14.45
N ASN A 349 -10.74 -5.25 15.05
CA ASN A 349 -10.65 -3.92 14.45
C ASN A 349 -9.18 -3.50 14.41
N VAL A 350 -8.87 -2.55 13.52
CA VAL A 350 -7.53 -1.96 13.45
C VAL A 350 -7.36 -0.98 14.62
N ASP A 351 -6.22 -1.07 15.30
CA ASP A 351 -5.88 -0.14 16.37
C ASP A 351 -5.71 1.29 15.86
N ARG A 352 -5.79 2.27 16.76
CA ARG A 352 -5.66 3.68 16.42
C ARG A 352 -4.76 4.42 17.38
N SER A 353 -4.02 5.39 16.84
CA SER A 353 -3.35 6.39 17.67
C SER A 353 -4.38 7.28 18.38
N PRO A 354 -3.99 8.01 19.45
CA PRO A 354 -4.86 8.98 20.09
C PRO A 354 -5.40 10.07 19.13
N GLY A 355 -4.65 10.38 18.06
CA GLY A 355 -5.08 11.29 16.99
C GLY A 355 -5.99 10.66 15.93
N GLY A 356 -6.37 9.39 16.09
CA GLY A 356 -7.32 8.70 15.20
C GLY A 356 -6.72 8.07 13.95
N MET A 357 -5.41 8.10 13.74
CA MET A 357 -4.74 7.41 12.63
C MET A 357 -4.78 5.89 12.84
N LEU A 358 -4.99 5.11 11.76
CA LEU A 358 -4.86 3.66 11.82
C LEU A 358 -3.43 3.27 12.23
N TYR A 359 -3.32 2.31 13.14
CA TYR A 359 -2.06 1.78 13.66
C TYR A 359 -2.06 0.26 13.49
N VAL A 360 -1.32 -0.23 12.49
CA VAL A 360 -1.29 -1.64 12.08
C VAL A 360 0.01 -2.29 12.51
N ARG A 361 1.16 -1.62 12.32
CA ARG A 361 2.49 -2.14 12.67
C ARG A 361 3.28 -1.10 13.46
N GLN A 362 4.46 -1.48 13.94
CA GLN A 362 5.37 -0.55 14.62
C GLN A 362 5.89 0.56 13.69
N TRP A 363 6.05 0.27 12.40
CA TRP A 363 6.67 1.18 11.43
C TRP A 363 5.73 1.52 10.27
N ASN A 364 5.91 2.73 9.72
CA ASN A 364 5.28 3.21 8.49
C ASN A 364 3.73 3.14 8.43
N ASN A 365 3.03 3.51 9.51
CA ASN A 365 1.57 3.36 9.56
C ASN A 365 0.76 4.16 8.51
N LEU A 366 1.33 5.25 8.00
CA LEU A 366 0.68 6.05 6.96
C LEU A 366 0.46 5.27 5.67
N GLN A 367 1.29 4.26 5.36
CA GLN A 367 1.06 3.39 4.20
C GLN A 367 -0.24 2.62 4.35
N TYR A 368 -0.49 2.01 5.52
CA TYR A 368 -1.69 1.22 5.77
C TYR A 368 -2.93 2.10 5.83
N ALA A 369 -2.82 3.28 6.44
CA ALA A 369 -3.90 4.26 6.46
C ALA A 369 -4.29 4.72 5.05
N SER A 370 -3.30 4.97 4.19
CA SER A 370 -3.52 5.39 2.80
C SER A 370 -4.12 4.26 1.95
N SER A 371 -3.60 3.05 2.08
CA SER A 371 -4.13 1.84 1.42
C SER A 371 -5.57 1.53 1.83
N ALA A 372 -5.90 1.63 3.12
CA ALA A 372 -7.28 1.47 3.61
C ALA A 372 -8.21 2.57 3.08
N ALA A 373 -7.73 3.82 3.01
CA ALA A 373 -8.51 4.93 2.44
C ALA A 373 -8.78 4.73 0.94
N PHE A 374 -7.81 4.20 0.20
CA PHE A 374 -7.94 3.84 -1.21
C PHE A 374 -9.00 2.75 -1.42
N LEU A 375 -8.93 1.64 -0.68
CA LEU A 375 -9.87 0.51 -0.80
C LEU A 375 -11.32 0.87 -0.41
N ARG A 376 -11.53 1.97 0.32
CA ARG A 376 -12.88 2.45 0.68
C ARG A 376 -13.61 3.17 -0.46
N ARG A 377 -12.88 3.69 -1.46
CA ARG A 377 -13.45 4.56 -2.52
C ARG A 377 -13.70 3.92 -3.91
N PRO A 378 -13.78 2.59 -4.12
CA PRO A 378 -14.01 2.10 -5.46
C PRO A 378 -15.32 2.64 -6.06
N SER A 379 -15.19 3.14 -7.29
CA SER A 379 -16.20 3.91 -8.05
C SER A 379 -17.57 3.23 -8.20
N SER A 380 -17.59 1.89 -8.15
CA SER A 380 -18.78 1.04 -8.32
C SER A 380 -19.50 0.66 -7.03
N TRP A 381 -18.95 1.00 -5.86
CA TRP A 381 -19.66 0.75 -4.63
C TRP A 381 -20.58 1.92 -4.28
N PRO A 382 -21.76 1.71 -3.66
CA PRO A 382 -22.64 2.77 -3.13
C PRO A 382 -22.00 3.77 -2.14
N TRP A 383 -20.69 3.76 -1.94
CA TRP A 383 -19.91 4.61 -1.03
C TRP A 383 -19.64 6.05 -1.49
N ARG A 384 -20.20 6.51 -2.62
CA ARG A 384 -19.92 7.86 -3.16
C ARG A 384 -20.29 9.03 -2.22
N ALA A 385 -20.98 8.78 -1.10
CA ALA A 385 -21.30 9.81 -0.12
C ALA A 385 -20.08 10.16 0.75
N ARG A 386 -19.85 11.47 0.99
CA ARG A 386 -18.79 12.03 1.85
C ARG A 386 -18.79 11.48 3.29
N ARG A 387 -19.84 10.75 3.70
CA ARG A 387 -19.93 9.92 4.90
C ARG A 387 -20.63 8.62 4.51
N PRO A 388 -20.19 7.44 4.99
CA PRO A 388 -21.04 6.25 4.92
C PRO A 388 -22.39 6.64 5.53
N SER A 389 -23.51 6.34 4.87
CA SER A 389 -24.79 6.53 5.53
C SER A 389 -24.75 5.69 6.81
N THR A 390 -25.19 6.26 7.93
CA THR A 390 -25.33 5.55 9.21
C THR A 390 -26.14 4.25 9.05
N SER A 391 -27.00 4.17 8.03
CA SER A 391 -27.75 2.98 7.66
C SER A 391 -26.90 1.82 7.13
N TRP A 392 -25.85 2.05 6.34
CA TRP A 392 -25.05 0.95 5.80
C TRP A 392 -24.19 0.30 6.88
N ALA A 393 -23.51 1.12 7.68
CA ALA A 393 -22.64 0.66 8.77
C ALA A 393 -23.42 -0.20 9.76
N ALA A 394 -24.64 0.23 10.07
CA ALA A 394 -25.56 -0.52 10.93
C ALA A 394 -26.07 -1.84 10.31
N THR A 395 -26.12 -1.96 8.98
CA THR A 395 -26.67 -3.15 8.30
C THR A 395 -25.61 -4.21 8.00
N ARG A 396 -24.33 -3.81 7.85
CA ARG A 396 -23.27 -4.70 7.32
C ARG A 396 -22.07 -4.95 8.24
N CYS A 397 -21.85 -4.11 9.23
CA CYS A 397 -20.77 -4.31 10.21
C CYS A 397 -21.26 -4.92 11.54
N GLY A 398 -22.55 -5.28 11.62
CA GLY A 398 -23.20 -5.82 12.82
C GLY A 398 -22.93 -7.30 13.06
#